data_AF-A0A959P270-F1
#
_entry.id   AF-A0A959P270-F1
#
_cell.length_a   1.000
_cell.length_b   1.000
_cell.length_c   1.000
_cell.angle_alpha   90.00
_cell.angle_beta   90.00
_cell.angle_gamma   90.00
#
_symmetry.space_group_name_H-M   'P 1'
#
loop_
_entity.id
_entity.type
_entity.pdbx_description
1 polymer ?
#
loop_
_entity_poly.entity_id
_entity_poly.type
_entity_poly.pdbx_seq_one_letter_code
_entity_poly.pdbx_strand_id
1 'polypeptide(L)'
;MIQINVDGERIKLNEDSVLIDIYLIEELFSKDPKTNLKKVYSILFTGWLKSLDSEHRQFYLPYSIDDEFVETFRATKDGNLIVLKCVSLYVFSFDFKVEENFVYEFSLKNHEIAKEYPDNFGEYDIVEFKNALLNYINMANGN
;
A
#
# COMPACT_ATOMS: atom_id res chain seq x y z
N MET A 1 -9.43 -6.22 16.24
CA MET A 1 -10.10 -6.07 14.93
C MET A 1 -9.65 -4.78 14.28
N ILE A 2 -8.77 -4.91 13.28
CA ILE A 2 -8.23 -3.80 12.51
C ILE A 2 -9.30 -3.25 11.57
N GLN A 3 -9.44 -1.93 11.52
CA GLN A 3 -10.31 -1.26 10.55
C GLN A 3 -9.47 -0.53 9.51
N ILE A 4 -9.64 -0.92 8.24
CA ILE A 4 -9.14 -0.17 7.09
C ILE A 4 -10.28 0.66 6.53
N ASN A 5 -10.19 1.97 6.68
CA ASN A 5 -11.14 2.89 6.07
C ASN A 5 -10.41 3.79 5.08
N VAL A 6 -11.03 3.98 3.92
CA VAL A 6 -10.56 4.91 2.91
C VAL A 6 -11.53 6.07 2.83
N ASP A 7 -11.03 7.26 3.14
CA ASP A 7 -11.78 8.51 3.17
C ASP A 7 -11.13 9.49 2.19
N GLY A 8 -11.58 9.45 0.93
CA GLY A 8 -10.95 10.17 -0.17
C GLY A 8 -9.50 9.71 -0.41
N GLU A 9 -8.56 10.58 -0.07
CA GLU A 9 -7.11 10.41 -0.26
C GLU A 9 -6.41 9.87 1.00
N ARG A 10 -7.15 9.35 1.99
CA ARG A 10 -6.54 8.83 3.22
C ARG A 10 -6.79 7.35 3.41
N ILE A 11 -5.72 6.60 3.67
CA ILE A 11 -5.82 5.28 4.31
C ILE A 11 -5.79 5.50 5.82
N LYS A 12 -6.85 5.06 6.51
CA LYS A 12 -6.91 4.98 7.97
C LYS A 12 -6.73 3.52 8.38
N LEU A 13 -5.73 3.25 9.22
CA LEU A 13 -5.52 1.95 9.86
C LEU A 13 -5.67 2.16 11.36
N ASN A 14 -6.83 1.77 11.92
CA ASN A 14 -7.23 2.13 13.28
C ASN A 14 -7.23 3.65 13.51
N GLU A 15 -6.43 4.16 14.44
CA GLU A 15 -6.35 5.58 14.82
C GLU A 15 -5.40 6.38 13.92
N ASP A 16 -4.47 5.70 13.25
CA ASP A 16 -3.45 6.31 12.41
C ASP A 16 -3.93 6.47 10.97
N SER A 17 -3.40 7.47 10.27
CA SER A 17 -3.72 7.69 8.87
C SER A 17 -2.56 8.24 8.07
N VAL A 18 -2.45 7.78 6.82
CA VAL A 18 -1.55 8.34 5.81
C VAL A 18 -2.36 9.05 4.74
N LEU A 19 -1.81 10.16 4.25
CA LEU A 19 -2.29 10.82 3.04
C LEU A 19 -1.68 10.12 1.83
N ILE A 20 -2.47 10.04 0.77
CA ILE A 20 -2.08 9.50 -0.52
C ILE A 20 -2.08 10.64 -1.51
N ASP A 21 -1.02 10.72 -2.29
CA ASP A 21 -0.96 11.60 -3.42
C ASP A 21 -1.84 11.09 -4.56
N ILE A 22 -2.63 11.99 -5.12
CA ILE A 22 -3.49 11.77 -6.26
C ILE A 22 -2.70 11.38 -7.51
N TYR A 23 -1.40 11.70 -7.59
CA TYR A 23 -0.53 11.24 -8.68
C TYR A 23 -0.47 9.70 -8.77
N LEU A 24 -0.54 8.98 -7.65
CA LEU A 24 -0.61 7.51 -7.67
C LEU A 24 -1.90 7.04 -8.34
N ILE A 25 -2.99 7.75 -8.11
CA ILE A 25 -4.34 7.47 -8.63
C ILE A 25 -4.45 7.83 -10.12
N GLU A 26 -3.82 8.93 -10.55
CA GLU A 26 -3.81 9.39 -11.94
C GLU A 26 -2.90 8.55 -12.86
N GLU A 27 -1.74 8.09 -12.36
CA GLU A 27 -0.88 7.12 -13.07
C GLU A 27 -1.51 5.72 -13.11
N LEU A 28 -2.25 5.34 -12.05
CA LEU A 28 -2.99 4.08 -11.95
C LEU A 28 -4.04 3.89 -13.06
N PHE A 29 -4.65 4.98 -13.54
CA PHE A 29 -5.68 4.93 -14.57
C PHE A 29 -5.56 6.13 -15.51
N SER A 30 -5.26 5.84 -16.78
CA SER A 30 -5.17 6.80 -17.88
C SER A 30 -6.27 7.89 -17.82
N LYS A 31 -5.96 9.08 -17.31
CA LYS A 31 -6.71 10.36 -17.44
C LYS A 31 -8.24 10.30 -17.44
N ASP A 32 -8.86 9.29 -16.84
CA ASP A 32 -10.32 9.22 -16.70
C ASP A 32 -10.67 9.65 -15.27
N PRO A 33 -11.05 10.92 -15.07
CA PRO A 33 -11.39 11.47 -13.75
C PRO A 33 -12.62 10.81 -13.12
N LYS A 34 -13.31 9.90 -13.83
CA LYS A 34 -14.41 9.09 -13.28
C LYS A 34 -13.97 7.74 -12.73
N THR A 35 -12.68 7.43 -12.77
CA THR A 35 -12.17 6.21 -12.16
C THR A 35 -12.48 6.22 -10.66
N ASN A 36 -13.25 5.24 -10.22
CA ASN A 36 -13.68 5.12 -8.84
C ASN A 36 -12.46 4.82 -7.96
N LEU A 37 -12.07 5.76 -7.10
CA LEU A 37 -10.99 5.61 -6.11
C LEU A 37 -11.03 4.25 -5.41
N LYS A 38 -12.23 3.74 -5.08
CA LYS A 38 -12.39 2.40 -4.46
C LYS A 38 -11.72 1.28 -5.26
N LYS A 39 -11.75 1.34 -6.59
CA LYS A 39 -11.11 0.36 -7.48
C LYS A 39 -9.59 0.47 -7.44
N VAL A 40 -9.06 1.69 -7.35
CA VAL A 40 -7.61 1.94 -7.18
C VAL A 40 -7.13 1.29 -5.89
N TYR A 41 -7.80 1.58 -4.78
CA TYR A 41 -7.50 0.97 -3.48
C TYR A 41 -7.65 -0.55 -3.49
N SER A 42 -8.65 -1.07 -4.21
CA SER A 42 -8.83 -2.53 -4.40
C SER A 42 -7.60 -3.16 -5.07
N ILE A 43 -7.08 -2.57 -6.16
CA ILE A 43 -5.86 -3.05 -6.83
C ILE A 43 -4.65 -2.99 -5.89
N LEU A 44 -4.46 -1.84 -5.23
CA LEU A 44 -3.36 -1.62 -4.30
C LEU A 44 -3.36 -2.65 -3.16
N PHE A 45 -4.49 -2.80 -2.48
CA PHE A 45 -4.63 -3.73 -1.37
C PHE A 45 -4.57 -5.19 -1.80
N THR A 46 -4.98 -5.51 -3.03
CA THR A 46 -4.80 -6.87 -3.56
C THR A 46 -3.32 -7.16 -3.78
N GLY A 47 -2.56 -6.21 -4.34
CA GLY A 47 -1.10 -6.33 -4.46
C GLY A 47 -0.39 -6.45 -3.11
N TRP A 48 -0.82 -5.67 -2.10
CA TRP A 48 -0.32 -5.79 -0.73
C TRP A 48 -0.63 -7.18 -0.15
N LEU A 49 -1.88 -7.63 -0.25
CA LEU A 49 -2.31 -8.93 0.25
C LEU A 49 -1.48 -10.08 -0.34
N LYS A 50 -1.28 -10.07 -1.67
CA LYS A 50 -0.40 -11.03 -2.36
C LYS A 50 1.04 -10.98 -1.84
N SER A 51 1.56 -9.79 -1.57
CA SER A 51 2.91 -9.62 -1.04
C SER A 51 3.02 -10.25 0.35
N LEU A 52 2.04 -10.00 1.22
CA LEU A 52 1.98 -10.59 2.56
C LEU A 52 1.87 -12.12 2.58
N ASP A 53 1.42 -12.74 1.51
CA ASP A 53 1.39 -14.20 1.37
C ASP A 53 2.72 -14.82 0.92
N SER A 54 3.69 -14.00 0.50
CA SER A 54 5.00 -14.52 0.10
C SER A 54 5.89 -14.86 1.30
N GLU A 55 6.92 -15.68 1.07
CA GLU A 55 7.89 -16.09 2.09
C GLU A 55 8.83 -14.96 2.54
N HIS A 56 8.80 -13.80 1.88
CA HIS A 56 9.66 -12.67 2.23
C HIS A 56 9.38 -12.19 3.66
N ARG A 57 10.42 -11.72 4.35
CA ARG A 57 10.27 -11.10 5.68
C ARG A 57 9.97 -9.62 5.63
N GLN A 58 10.32 -8.95 4.54
CA GLN A 58 10.15 -7.52 4.38
C GLN A 58 9.54 -7.19 3.02
N PHE A 59 8.66 -6.20 3.02
CA PHE A 59 7.91 -5.72 1.86
C PHE A 59 7.87 -4.20 1.87
N TYR A 60 7.67 -3.62 0.70
CA TYR A 60 7.43 -2.19 0.54
C TYR A 60 6.06 -1.97 -0.06
N LEU A 61 5.08 -1.64 0.77
CA LEU A 61 3.69 -1.50 0.39
C LEU A 61 3.45 -0.05 -0.06
N PRO A 62 3.41 0.25 -1.38
CA PRO A 62 3.32 1.64 -1.84
C PRO A 62 1.95 2.22 -1.55
N TYR A 63 1.92 3.45 -1.06
CA TYR A 63 0.69 4.20 -0.86
C TYR A 63 0.71 5.60 -1.48
N SER A 64 1.87 6.15 -1.85
CA SER A 64 1.96 7.44 -2.54
C SER A 64 3.10 7.45 -3.54
N ILE A 65 2.98 8.22 -4.62
CA ILE A 65 4.06 8.45 -5.60
C ILE A 65 4.13 9.92 -5.98
N ASP A 66 5.35 10.40 -6.20
CA ASP A 66 5.70 11.68 -6.81
C ASP A 66 6.82 11.43 -7.85
N ASP A 67 7.24 12.47 -8.57
CA ASP A 67 8.20 12.39 -9.69
C ASP A 67 9.53 11.70 -9.34
N GLU A 68 9.97 11.80 -8.09
CA GLU A 68 11.29 11.29 -7.63
C GLU A 68 11.17 10.16 -6.59
N PHE A 69 10.03 10.04 -5.93
CA PHE A 69 9.87 9.22 -4.73
C PHE A 69 8.57 8.44 -4.71
N VAL A 70 8.62 7.26 -4.07
CA VAL A 70 7.42 6.52 -3.66
C VAL A 70 7.39 6.42 -2.15
N GLU A 71 6.32 6.89 -1.53
CA GLU A 71 6.05 6.66 -0.12
C GLU A 71 5.43 5.26 0.05
N THR A 72 6.02 4.50 0.97
CA THR A 72 5.63 3.12 1.22
C THR A 72 5.57 2.84 2.71
N PHE A 73 4.79 1.83 3.08
CA PHE A 73 5.03 1.15 4.35
C PHE A 73 6.11 0.09 4.10
N ARG A 74 7.26 0.23 4.77
CA ARG A 74 8.14 -0.90 5.00
C ARG A 74 7.43 -1.81 6.00
N ALA A 75 6.90 -2.91 5.49
CA ALA A 75 6.25 -3.94 6.28
C ALA A 75 7.24 -5.04 6.62
N THR A 76 7.43 -5.33 7.89
CA THR A 76 8.32 -6.40 8.37
C THR A 76 7.51 -7.43 9.14
N LYS A 77 7.62 -8.71 8.75
CA LYS A 77 7.02 -9.84 9.48
C LYS A 77 7.91 -10.23 10.66
N ASP A 78 7.31 -10.25 11.84
CA ASP A 78 7.93 -10.77 13.07
C ASP A 78 6.96 -11.74 13.76
N GLY A 79 7.17 -13.04 13.54
CA GLY A 79 6.24 -14.08 13.99
C GLY A 79 4.85 -13.89 13.37
N ASN A 80 3.84 -13.67 14.23
CA ASN A 80 2.46 -13.40 13.81
C ASN A 80 2.15 -11.91 13.63
N LEU A 81 3.15 -11.03 13.78
CA LEU A 81 2.97 -9.60 13.71
C LEU A 81 3.53 -9.04 12.40
N ILE A 82 2.92 -7.97 11.94
CA ILE A 82 3.42 -7.10 10.89
C ILE A 82 3.65 -5.72 11.46
N VAL A 83 4.91 -5.27 11.41
CA VAL A 83 5.31 -3.92 11.79
C VAL A 83 5.35 -3.07 10.53
N LEU A 84 4.60 -1.98 10.52
CA LEU A 84 4.58 -1.00 9.44
C LEU A 84 5.39 0.22 9.84
N LYS A 85 6.30 0.65 8.97
CA LYS A 85 7.06 1.87 9.12
C LYS A 85 7.03 2.68 7.84
N CYS A 86 6.73 3.97 7.93
CA CYS A 86 6.74 4.83 6.75
C CYS A 86 8.18 5.01 6.27
N VAL A 87 8.40 4.83 4.97
CA VAL A 87 9.66 5.12 4.30
C VAL A 87 9.39 5.71 2.91
N SER A 88 10.25 6.63 2.48
CA SER A 88 10.29 7.17 1.12
C SER A 88 11.40 6.43 0.36
N LEU A 89 11.12 5.97 -0.85
CA LEU A 89 12.06 5.24 -1.70
C LEU A 89 12.42 6.08 -2.92
N TYR A 90 13.70 6.11 -3.32
CA TYR A 90 14.10 6.71 -4.59
C TYR A 90 13.59 5.85 -5.75
N VAL A 91 13.02 6.48 -6.77
CA VAL A 91 12.61 5.76 -7.98
C VAL A 91 13.22 6.40 -9.22
N PHE A 92 14.07 5.62 -9.92
CA PHE A 92 14.61 6.03 -11.21
C PHE A 92 13.61 5.68 -12.31
N SER A 93 12.89 6.70 -12.80
CA SER A 93 12.04 6.67 -14.00
C SER A 93 11.23 5.39 -14.19
N PHE A 94 10.03 5.35 -13.64
CA PHE A 94 9.07 4.30 -13.97
C PHE A 94 7.92 4.89 -14.77
N ASP A 95 7.61 4.22 -15.86
CA ASP A 95 6.30 4.26 -16.51
C ASP A 95 5.38 3.41 -15.60
N PHE A 96 4.82 4.02 -14.54
CA PHE A 96 4.03 3.32 -13.52
C PHE A 96 2.68 2.85 -14.10
N LYS A 97 2.69 1.74 -14.82
CA LYS A 97 1.45 1.01 -15.12
C LYS A 97 1.08 0.19 -13.90
N VAL A 98 0.31 0.81 -13.02
CA VAL A 98 -0.04 0.18 -11.75
C VAL A 98 -1.17 -0.82 -11.96
N GLU A 99 -0.77 -2.04 -12.31
CA GLU A 99 -1.60 -3.23 -12.28
C GLU A 99 -1.36 -3.99 -10.97
N GLU A 100 -2.26 -4.90 -10.60
CA GLU A 100 -2.12 -5.69 -9.36
C GLU A 100 -0.77 -6.44 -9.28
N ASN A 101 -0.32 -7.00 -10.40
CA ASN A 101 0.98 -7.65 -10.49
C ASN A 101 2.14 -6.67 -10.33
N PHE A 102 1.99 -5.43 -10.81
CA PHE A 102 3.00 -4.40 -10.64
C PHE A 102 3.16 -4.04 -9.16
N VAL A 103 2.06 -3.82 -8.42
CA VAL A 103 2.12 -3.51 -6.99
C VAL A 103 2.79 -4.65 -6.21
N TYR A 104 2.44 -5.90 -6.52
CA TYR A 104 3.07 -7.09 -5.93
C TYR A 104 4.58 -7.15 -6.23
N GLU A 105 4.98 -7.03 -7.49
CA GLU A 105 6.39 -7.08 -7.90
C GLU A 105 7.18 -5.92 -7.29
N PHE A 106 6.62 -4.71 -7.28
CA PHE A 106 7.22 -3.57 -6.62
C PHE A 106 7.46 -3.86 -5.13
N SER A 107 6.48 -4.46 -4.45
CA SER A 107 6.56 -4.70 -3.01
C SER A 107 7.65 -5.68 -2.59
N LEU A 108 8.07 -6.57 -3.50
CA LEU A 108 9.11 -7.58 -3.25
C LEU A 108 10.52 -7.14 -3.69
N LYS A 109 10.63 -6.07 -4.48
CA LYS A 109 11.93 -5.57 -4.96
C LYS A 109 12.72 -4.93 -3.82
N ASN A 110 14.04 -5.00 -3.94
CA ASN A 110 14.92 -4.18 -3.13
C ASN A 110 14.89 -2.75 -3.66
N HIS A 111 14.75 -1.79 -2.76
CA HIS A 111 14.70 -0.37 -3.08
C HIS A 111 15.73 0.39 -2.27
N GLU A 112 16.19 1.51 -2.81
CA GLU A 112 17.00 2.46 -2.08
C GLU A 112 16.10 3.36 -1.22
N ILE A 113 16.28 3.30 0.09
CA ILE A 113 15.51 4.13 1.03
C ILE A 113 16.09 5.54 1.00
N ALA A 114 15.29 6.51 0.56
CA ALA A 114 15.62 7.92 0.61
C ALA A 114 15.46 8.48 2.02
N LYS A 115 14.37 8.09 2.70
CA LYS A 115 14.03 8.59 4.04
C LYS A 115 13.30 7.51 4.82
N GLU A 116 13.65 7.40 6.09
CA GLU A 116 12.92 6.57 7.07
C GLU A 116 12.36 7.48 8.16
N TYR A 117 11.05 7.39 8.38
CA TYR A 117 10.40 8.14 9.47
C TYR A 117 10.77 7.49 10.80
N PRO A 118 10.95 8.24 11.90
CA PRO A 118 11.52 7.68 13.13
C PRO A 118 10.63 6.61 13.77
N ASP A 119 9.32 6.84 13.78
CA ASP A 119 8.36 6.02 14.49
C ASP A 119 7.75 4.93 13.61
N ASN A 120 7.35 3.82 14.24
CA ASN A 120 6.50 2.84 13.57
C ASN A 120 5.13 3.47 13.32
N PHE A 121 4.58 3.24 12.14
CA PHE A 121 3.21 3.63 11.83
C PHE A 121 2.22 2.76 12.59
N GLY A 122 2.53 1.48 12.76
CA GLY A 122 1.71 0.59 13.55
C GLY A 122 2.24 -0.84 13.58
N GLU A 123 1.71 -1.62 14.51
CA GLU A 123 2.02 -3.04 14.68
C GLU A 123 0.72 -3.80 14.80
N TYR A 124 0.59 -4.87 14.02
CA TYR A 124 -0.69 -5.53 13.78
C TYR A 124 -0.53 -7.03 13.74
N ASP A 125 -1.54 -7.78 14.20
CA ASP A 125 -1.64 -9.21 13.90
C ASP A 125 -1.81 -9.42 12.39
N ILE A 126 -1.01 -10.30 11.81
CA ILE A 126 -0.96 -10.50 10.36
C ILE A 126 -2.28 -11.06 9.82
N VAL A 127 -2.96 -11.93 10.57
CA VAL A 127 -4.22 -12.53 10.15
C VAL A 127 -5.31 -11.47 10.18
N GLU A 128 -5.37 -10.67 11.25
CA GLU A 128 -6.30 -9.53 11.32
C GLU A 128 -6.05 -8.52 10.20
N PHE A 129 -4.79 -8.20 9.91
CA PHE A 129 -4.43 -7.20 8.89
C PHE A 129 -4.87 -7.66 7.50
N LYS A 130 -4.58 -8.91 7.16
CA LYS A 130 -5.02 -9.52 5.90
C LYS A 130 -6.53 -9.59 5.78
N ASN A 131 -7.24 -9.95 6.85
CA ASN A 131 -8.71 -9.97 6.86
C ASN A 131 -9.29 -8.58 6.64
N ALA A 132 -8.68 -7.55 7.21
CA ALA A 132 -9.12 -6.18 7.03
C ALA A 132 -8.91 -5.68 5.58
N LEU A 133 -7.77 -6.02 4.95
CA LEU A 133 -7.54 -5.78 3.52
C LEU A 133 -8.59 -6.50 2.66
N LEU A 134 -8.82 -7.79 2.91
CA LEU A 134 -9.79 -8.60 2.17
C LEU A 134 -11.22 -8.04 2.26
N ASN A 135 -11.63 -7.62 3.46
CA ASN A 135 -12.95 -7.01 3.66
C ASN A 135 -13.10 -5.73 2.83
N TYR A 136 -12.09 -4.86 2.79
CA TYR A 136 -12.13 -3.67 1.95
C TYR A 136 -12.24 -4.03 0.46
N ILE A 137 -11.43 -4.98 -0.01
CA ILE A 137 -11.42 -5.43 -1.42
C ILE A 137 -12.81 -5.93 -1.83
N ASN A 138 -13.46 -6.74 -0.98
CA ASN A 138 -14.81 -7.25 -1.24
C ASN A 138 -15.83 -6.12 -1.33
N MET A 139 -15.82 -5.18 -0.38
CA MET A 139 -16.71 -4.01 -0.38
C MET A 139 -16.50 -3.11 -1.60
N ALA A 140 -15.25 -2.90 -2.02
CA ALA A 140 -14.90 -2.09 -3.18
C ALA A 140 -15.37 -2.73 -4.51
N ASN A 141 -15.40 -4.06 -4.57
CA ASN A 141 -15.81 -4.84 -5.73
C ASN A 141 -17.31 -5.15 -5.76
N GLY A 142 -18.08 -4.80 -4.72
CA GLY A 142 -19.53 -4.99 -4.66
C GLY A 142 -19.98 -6.38 -4.20
N ASN A 143 -19.13 -7.10 -3.46
CA ASN A 143 -19.41 -8.39 -2.84
C ASN A 143 -19.77 -8.25 -1.35
#